data_AF-A0A969I4I2-F1
#
_entry.id   AF-A0A969I4I2-F1
#
_cell.length_a   1.000
_cell.length_b   1.000
_cell.length_c   1.000
_cell.angle_alpha   90.00
_cell.angle_beta   90.00
_cell.angle_gamma   90.00
#
_symmetry.space_group_name_H-M   'P 1'
#
loop_
_entity.id
_entity.type
_entity.pdbx_description
1 polymer ?
#
loop_
_entity_poly.entity_id
_entity_poly.type
_entity_poly.pdbx_seq_one_letter_code
_entity_poly.pdbx_strand_id
1 'polypeptide(L)'
;MLMFDSAPLSEVVREFNRHNIKPMVITDARLMELRISGTFPATGRERLTGFLQERFGITVREREDQIRLAAESSSSSLNPITY
;
A
#
# COMPACT_ATOMS: atom_id res chain seq x y z
N MET A 1 4.54 -16.33 1.48
CA MET A 1 3.59 -15.67 0.57
C MET A 1 2.30 -15.49 1.34
N LEU A 2 1.62 -14.35 1.20
CA LEU A 2 0.34 -14.07 1.83
C LEU A 2 -0.73 -14.11 0.73
N MET A 3 -1.77 -14.88 0.94
CA MET A 3 -2.90 -14.98 0.02
C MET A 3 -4.11 -14.37 0.72
N PHE A 4 -4.72 -13.40 0.06
CA PHE A 4 -5.89 -12.70 0.56
C PHE A 4 -7.07 -12.96 -0.37
N ASP A 5 -8.19 -13.35 0.20
CA ASP A 5 -9.45 -13.53 -0.50
C ASP A 5 -10.45 -12.47 -0.01
N SER A 6 -10.68 -11.45 -0.84
CA SER A 6 -11.58 -10.34 -0.52
C SER A 6 -11.32 -9.67 0.83
N ALA A 7 -10.05 -9.65 1.27
CA ALA A 7 -9.69 -9.16 2.59
C ALA A 7 -9.61 -7.63 2.59
N PRO A 8 -10.06 -6.95 3.67
CA PRO A 8 -9.93 -5.51 3.78
C PRO A 8 -8.46 -5.10 3.83
N LEU A 9 -8.10 -3.98 3.21
CA LEU A 9 -6.73 -3.47 3.20
C LEU A 9 -6.16 -3.29 4.60
N SER A 10 -7.02 -2.95 5.57
CA SER A 10 -6.64 -2.88 6.99
C SER A 10 -6.07 -4.20 7.52
N GLU A 11 -6.63 -5.33 7.12
CA GLU A 11 -6.13 -6.66 7.49
C GLU A 11 -4.84 -7.00 6.76
N VAL A 12 -4.76 -6.70 5.46
CA VAL A 12 -3.54 -6.86 4.66
C VAL A 12 -2.39 -6.08 5.29
N VAL A 13 -2.63 -4.82 5.64
CA VAL A 13 -1.67 -3.94 6.32
C VAL A 13 -1.29 -4.54 7.67
N ARG A 14 -2.24 -5.01 8.48
CA ARG A 14 -1.95 -5.65 9.78
C ARG A 14 -1.04 -6.86 9.61
N GLU A 15 -1.30 -7.71 8.63
CA GLU A 15 -0.49 -8.89 8.33
C GLU A 15 0.94 -8.48 7.90
N PHE A 16 1.05 -7.46 7.05
CA PHE A 16 2.36 -6.93 6.68
C PHE A 16 3.11 -6.33 7.87
N ASN A 17 2.45 -5.57 8.75
CA ASN A 17 3.04 -5.04 9.98
C ASN A 17 3.55 -6.15 10.90
N ARG A 18 2.90 -7.32 10.91
CA ARG A 18 3.32 -8.47 11.72
C ARG A 18 4.66 -9.06 11.26
N HIS A 19 4.91 -9.02 9.95
CA HIS A 19 6.06 -9.65 9.33
C HIS A 19 7.18 -8.68 8.94
N ASN A 20 6.90 -7.37 8.90
CA ASN A 20 7.86 -6.35 8.49
C ASN A 20 8.27 -5.46 9.66
N ILE A 21 9.52 -5.05 9.64
CA ILE A 21 10.09 -4.14 10.64
C ILE A 21 9.49 -2.74 10.49
N LYS A 22 9.19 -2.32 9.26
CA LYS A 22 8.59 -1.00 8.98
C LYS A 22 7.06 -1.08 8.98
N PRO A 23 6.38 -0.38 9.90
CA PRO A 23 4.93 -0.39 9.95
C PRO A 23 4.30 0.31 8.74
N MET A 24 3.24 -0.28 8.21
CA MET A 24 2.35 0.36 7.24
C MET A 24 1.15 0.96 7.96
N VAL A 25 0.85 2.21 7.65
CA VAL A 25 -0.26 2.97 8.25
C VAL A 25 -1.14 3.52 7.16
N ILE A 26 -2.42 3.16 7.22
CA ILE A 26 -3.45 3.72 6.36
C ILE A 26 -3.86 5.06 6.95
N THR A 27 -3.63 6.14 6.20
CA THR A 27 -3.99 7.50 6.64
C THR A 27 -5.39 7.91 6.21
N ASP A 28 -5.94 7.24 5.20
CA ASP A 28 -7.29 7.50 4.69
C ASP A 28 -8.23 6.34 5.05
N ALA A 29 -9.25 6.62 5.87
CA ALA A 29 -10.17 5.60 6.37
C ALA A 29 -10.97 4.91 5.24
N ARG A 30 -11.19 5.57 4.10
CA ARG A 30 -11.92 4.97 2.95
C ARG A 30 -11.15 3.81 2.35
N LEU A 31 -9.83 3.82 2.47
CA LEU A 31 -8.98 2.73 2.01
C LEU A 31 -9.06 1.51 2.93
N MET A 32 -9.48 1.65 4.19
CA MET A 32 -9.53 0.52 5.14
C MET A 32 -10.58 -0.52 4.76
N GLU A 33 -11.65 -0.10 4.10
CA GLU A 33 -12.75 -0.96 3.63
C GLU A 33 -12.49 -1.57 2.24
N LEU A 34 -11.39 -1.16 1.61
CA LEU A 34 -11.04 -1.57 0.27
C LEU A 34 -10.64 -3.05 0.26
N ARG A 35 -11.39 -3.86 -0.48
CA ARG A 35 -11.16 -5.31 -0.53
C ARG A 35 -10.09 -5.65 -1.56
N ILE A 36 -9.05 -6.32 -1.08
CA ILE A 36 -7.94 -6.81 -1.89
C ILE A 36 -8.04 -8.33 -1.99
N SER A 37 -8.03 -8.82 -3.22
CA SER A 37 -7.86 -10.24 -3.52
C SER A 37 -6.57 -10.42 -4.31
N GLY A 38 -5.74 -11.36 -3.89
CA GLY A 38 -4.49 -11.65 -4.59
C GLY A 38 -3.43 -12.27 -3.69
N THR A 39 -2.34 -12.68 -4.33
CA THR A 39 -1.20 -13.29 -3.64
C THR A 39 -0.02 -12.34 -3.66
N PHE A 40 0.42 -11.91 -2.48
CA PHE A 40 1.50 -10.95 -2.31
C PHE A 40 2.65 -11.56 -1.49
N PRO A 41 3.91 -11.26 -1.82
CA PRO A 41 5.04 -11.64 -0.98
C PRO A 41 5.01 -10.86 0.35
N ALA A 42 5.14 -11.55 1.49
CA ALA A 42 5.09 -10.94 2.82
C ALA A 42 6.15 -9.84 3.04
N THR A 43 7.28 -9.93 2.36
CA THR A 43 8.38 -8.96 2.41
C THR A 43 8.38 -7.97 1.24
N GLY A 44 7.58 -8.21 0.20
CA GLY A 44 7.59 -7.39 -1.02
C GLY A 44 6.59 -6.25 -0.94
N ARG A 45 6.85 -5.29 -0.06
CA ARG A 45 6.07 -4.04 0.08
C ARG A 45 5.91 -3.31 -1.26
N GLU A 46 6.96 -3.26 -2.07
CA GLU A 46 6.97 -2.58 -3.38
C GLU A 46 5.91 -3.15 -4.33
N ARG A 47 5.69 -4.48 -4.30
CA ARG A 47 4.65 -5.12 -5.12
C ARG A 47 3.25 -4.75 -4.65
N LEU A 48 3.04 -4.68 -3.33
CA LEU A 48 1.75 -4.27 -2.77
C LEU A 48 1.48 -2.80 -3.09
N THR A 49 2.45 -1.92 -2.84
CA THR A 49 2.31 -0.47 -3.04
C THR A 49 2.10 -0.12 -4.50
N GLY A 50 2.86 -0.75 -5.41
CA GLY A 50 2.68 -0.58 -6.86
C GLY A 50 1.28 -1.01 -7.30
N PHE A 51 0.80 -2.17 -6.83
CA PHE A 51 -0.56 -2.62 -7.14
C PHE A 51 -1.64 -1.64 -6.63
N LEU A 52 -1.47 -1.10 -5.42
CA LEU A 52 -2.39 -0.11 -4.85
C LEU A 52 -2.39 1.21 -5.63
N GLN A 53 -1.21 1.67 -6.07
CA GLN A 53 -1.07 2.83 -6.95
C GLN A 53 -1.77 2.61 -8.29
N GLU A 54 -1.48 1.49 -8.95
CA GLU A 54 -1.91 1.24 -10.33
C GLU A 54 -3.42 0.92 -10.43
N ARG A 55 -3.98 0.19 -9.46
CA ARG A 55 -5.38 -0.26 -9.50
C ARG A 55 -6.36 0.70 -8.84
N PHE A 56 -5.92 1.40 -7.79
CA PHE A 56 -6.79 2.21 -6.94
C PHE A 56 -6.39 3.69 -6.88
N GLY A 57 -5.27 4.09 -7.51
CA GLY A 57 -4.78 5.46 -7.41
C GLY A 57 -4.48 5.84 -5.95
N ILE A 58 -3.76 4.98 -5.22
CA ILE A 58 -3.38 5.25 -3.83
C ILE A 58 -1.99 5.85 -3.82
N THR A 59 -1.82 7.04 -3.25
CA THR A 59 -0.50 7.60 -2.98
C THR A 59 0.19 6.86 -1.84
N VAL A 60 1.35 6.31 -2.13
CA VAL A 60 2.22 5.67 -1.14
C VAL A 60 3.37 6.59 -0.80
N ARG A 61 3.51 6.93 0.47
CA ARG A 61 4.61 7.75 0.99
C ARG A 61 5.42 6.94 1.98
N GLU A 62 6.56 6.46 1.53
CA GLU A 62 7.54 5.82 2.41
C GLU A 62 8.25 6.88 3.26
N ARG A 63 8.28 6.67 4.57
CA ARG A 63 9.07 7.43 5.53
C ARG A 63 10.14 6.52 6.14
N GLU A 64 11.07 7.15 6.86
CA GLU A 64 12.12 6.42 7.58
C GLU A 64 11.52 5.45 8.61
N ASP A 65 10.47 5.90 9.31
CA ASP A 65 9.80 5.15 10.39
C ASP A 65 8.61 4.29 9.92
N GLN A 66 7.86 4.74 8.91
CA GLN A 66 6.60 4.09 8.52
C GLN A 66 6.23 4.33 7.05
N ILE A 67 5.36 3.51 6.49
CA ILE A 67 4.81 3.68 5.15
C ILE A 67 3.39 4.21 5.28
N ARG A 68 3.08 5.35 4.67
CA ARG A 68 1.75 5.98 4.71
C ARG A 68 1.01 5.77 3.40
N LEU A 69 -0.20 5.24 3.51
CA LEU A 69 -1.13 5.04 2.39
C LEU A 69 -2.22 6.11 2.45
N ALA A 70 -2.33 6.92 1.41
CA ALA A 70 -3.33 7.97 1.26
C ALA A 70 -4.02 7.85 -0.10
N ALA A 71 -5.30 8.22 -0.19
CA ALA A 71 -5.94 8.30 -1.51
C ALA A 71 -5.22 9.38 -2.34
N GLU A 72 -4.96 9.10 -3.61
CA GLU A 72 -4.37 10.10 -4.51
C GLU A 72 -5.38 11.23 -4.73
N SER A 73 -5.19 12.32 -4.00
CA SER A 73 -5.79 13.60 -4.35
C SER A 73 -4.95 14.13 -5.50
N SER A 74 -5.48 14.10 -6.72
CA SER A 74 -4.80 14.44 -7.96
C SER A 74 -3.99 15.75 -7.87
N SER A 75 -2.70 15.65 -7.54
CA SER A 75 -1.67 16.71 -7.63
C SER A 75 -0.29 16.14 -7.25
N SER A 76 0.29 15.28 -8.09
CA SER A 76 1.75 15.14 -8.18
C SER A 76 2.13 14.29 -9.40
N SER A 77 2.00 14.89 -10.58
CA SER A 77 2.81 14.48 -11.73
C SER A 77 4.20 15.09 -11.54
N LEU A 78 5.18 14.30 -11.08
CA LEU A 78 6.58 14.64 -11.28
C LEU A 78 7.32 13.40 -11.73
N ASN A 79 7.32 13.20 -13.04
CA ASN A 79 8.21 12.27 -13.73
C ASN A 79 9.48 13.08 -14.05
N PRO A 80 10.63 12.87 -13.38
CA PRO A 80 11.88 13.42 -13.86
C PRO A 80 12.32 12.55 -15.03
N ILE A 81 12.12 13.06 -16.25
CA ILE A 81 12.73 12.47 -17.43
C ILE A 81 14.24 12.60 -17.25
N THR A 82 14.92 11.46 -17.13
CA THR A 82 16.38 11.36 -17.04
C THR A 82 17.03 12.02 -18.26
N TYR A 83 18.11 12.74 -17.95
CA TYR A 83 18.98 13.63 -18.75
C TYR A 83 19.31 13.18 -20.17
#